data_AF-A0A9Q3H0C8-F1
#
_entry.id   AF-A0A9Q3H0C8-F1
#
_cell.length_a   1.000
_cell.length_b   1.000
_cell.length_c   1.000
_cell.angle_alpha   90.00
_cell.angle_beta   90.00
_cell.angle_gamma   90.00
#
_symmetry.space_group_name_H-M   'P 1'
#
loop_
_entity.id
_entity.type
_entity.pdbx_description
1 polymer ?
#
loop_
_entity_poly.entity_id
_entity_poly.type
_entity_poly.pdbx_seq_one_letter_code
_entity_poly.pdbx_strand_id
1 'polypeptide(L)'
;MLERGHNNLKDTSVKLCGETGSKWKEYLPLITLEKKSQKKRTTGYSPLEIQFSQRAVLIIDIESKKYLETEWHKVLSTEEFLKARATQLSGKEEMSKKEENKLRNSREDSIKYWDRRLAHQIEKSIEP
;
A
#
# COMPACT_ATOMS: atom_id res chain seq x y z
N MET A 1 2.88 -22.47 -16.87
CA MET A 1 2.83 -21.05 -16.44
C MET A 1 1.81 -20.80 -15.32
N LEU A 2 0.73 -21.58 -15.23
CA LEU A 2 -0.24 -21.55 -14.12
C LEU A 2 0.41 -21.81 -12.75
N GLU A 3 1.19 -22.89 -12.62
CA GLU A 3 1.85 -23.26 -11.35
C GLU A 3 2.67 -22.12 -10.74
N ARG A 4 3.53 -21.47 -11.53
CA ARG A 4 4.32 -20.31 -11.06
C ARG A 4 3.45 -19.13 -10.63
N GLY A 5 2.34 -18.88 -11.32
CA GLY A 5 1.40 -17.81 -10.94
C GLY A 5 0.65 -18.11 -9.66
N HIS A 6 0.29 -19.39 -9.46
CA HIS A 6 -0.45 -19.87 -8.30
C HIS A 6 0.41 -20.00 -7.04
N ASN A 7 1.71 -20.29 -7.16
CA ASN A 7 2.61 -20.37 -6.01
C ASN A 7 2.59 -19.07 -5.20
N ASN A 8 2.81 -17.92 -5.85
CA ASN A 8 2.78 -16.62 -5.17
C ASN A 8 1.42 -16.34 -4.50
N LEU A 9 0.30 -16.79 -5.09
CA LEU A 9 -1.03 -16.62 -4.51
C LEU A 9 -1.19 -17.49 -3.25
N LYS A 10 -0.77 -18.76 -3.31
CA LYS A 10 -0.78 -19.69 -2.18
C LYS A 10 0.10 -19.15 -1.04
N ASP A 11 1.33 -18.78 -1.34
CA ASP A 11 2.30 -18.30 -0.34
C ASP A 11 1.81 -17.02 0.35
N THR A 12 1.24 -16.09 -0.43
CA THR A 12 0.65 -14.87 0.13
C THR A 12 -0.57 -15.21 1.00
N SER A 13 -1.45 -16.10 0.55
CA SER A 13 -2.64 -16.51 1.30
C SER A 13 -2.25 -17.16 2.63
N VAL A 14 -1.25 -18.04 2.64
CA VAL A 14 -0.73 -18.68 3.86
C VAL A 14 -0.16 -17.62 4.81
N LYS A 15 0.63 -16.66 4.29
CA LYS A 15 1.21 -15.56 5.08
C LYS A 15 0.18 -14.59 5.67
N LEU A 16 -1.00 -14.46 5.07
CA LEU A 16 -2.10 -13.61 5.54
C LEU A 16 -3.00 -14.32 6.55
N CYS A 17 -3.28 -15.60 6.33
CA CYS A 17 -4.12 -16.40 7.23
C CYS A 17 -3.39 -16.78 8.52
N GLY A 18 -2.06 -16.87 8.49
CA GLY A 18 -1.28 -17.31 9.66
C GLY A 18 -1.72 -18.71 10.10
N GLU A 19 -1.89 -18.90 11.41
CA GLU A 19 -2.29 -20.18 12.00
C GLU A 19 -3.78 -20.50 11.77
N THR A 20 -4.61 -19.48 11.58
CA THR A 20 -6.06 -19.65 11.40
C THR A 20 -6.41 -19.73 9.91
N GLY A 21 -6.46 -20.94 9.37
CA GLY A 21 -6.79 -21.17 7.95
C GLY A 21 -8.12 -20.58 7.51
N SER A 22 -9.11 -20.40 8.40
CA SER A 22 -10.49 -20.02 8.04
C SER A 22 -10.62 -18.71 7.24
N LYS A 23 -9.70 -17.75 7.44
CA LYS A 23 -9.79 -16.41 6.84
C LYS A 23 -9.41 -16.34 5.35
N TRP A 24 -9.00 -17.46 4.73
CA TRP A 24 -8.54 -17.47 3.33
C TRP A 24 -9.62 -17.00 2.36
N LYS A 25 -10.90 -17.26 2.67
CA LYS A 25 -12.05 -16.87 1.85
C LYS A 25 -12.20 -15.36 1.71
N GLU A 26 -11.80 -14.61 2.72
CA GLU A 26 -11.86 -13.14 2.73
C GLU A 26 -10.67 -12.54 1.96
N TYR A 27 -9.46 -13.09 2.14
CA TYR A 27 -8.26 -12.55 1.51
C TYR A 27 -8.08 -13.01 0.05
N LEU A 28 -8.51 -14.21 -0.33
CA LEU A 28 -8.29 -14.73 -1.67
C LEU A 28 -8.85 -13.84 -2.79
N PRO A 29 -10.09 -13.31 -2.70
CA PRO A 29 -10.61 -12.35 -3.68
C PRO A 29 -9.73 -11.11 -3.79
N LEU A 30 -9.26 -10.56 -2.66
CA LEU A 30 -8.43 -9.36 -2.62
C LEU A 30 -7.07 -9.58 -3.29
N ILE A 31 -6.38 -10.68 -2.96
CA ILE A 31 -5.09 -11.04 -3.56
C ILE A 31 -5.25 -11.27 -5.07
N THR A 32 -6.34 -11.94 -5.47
CA THR A 32 -6.60 -12.23 -6.89
C THR A 32 -6.87 -10.96 -7.69
N LEU A 33 -7.64 -10.02 -7.11
CA LEU A 33 -7.90 -8.72 -7.71
C LEU A 33 -6.60 -7.95 -7.93
N GLU A 34 -5.74 -7.90 -6.91
CA GLU A 34 -4.44 -7.22 -7.01
C GLU A 34 -3.52 -7.84 -8.06
N LYS A 35 -3.44 -9.17 -8.09
CA LYS A 35 -2.61 -9.87 -9.08
C LYS A 35 -3.04 -9.55 -10.52
N LYS A 36 -4.33 -9.32 -10.75
CA LYS A 36 -4.91 -8.94 -12.04
C LYS A 36 -4.78 -7.44 -12.35
N SER A 37 -4.69 -6.59 -11.33
CA SER A 37 -4.42 -5.16 -11.45
C SER A 37 -2.98 -4.86 -11.86
N GLN A 38 -2.03 -5.66 -11.37
CA GLN A 38 -0.61 -5.47 -11.64
C GLN A 38 -0.24 -5.70 -13.11
N LYS A 39 0.42 -4.70 -13.70
CA LYS A 39 1.08 -4.79 -15.01
C LYS A 39 2.17 -5.86 -14.99
N LYS A 40 2.21 -6.70 -16.02
CA LYS A 40 3.28 -7.69 -16.19
C LYS A 40 4.43 -7.07 -16.96
N ARG A 41 5.67 -7.37 -16.55
CA ARG A 41 6.88 -6.89 -17.23
C ARG A 41 6.96 -7.35 -18.69
N THR A 42 6.45 -8.53 -19.00
CA THR A 42 6.51 -9.13 -20.34
C THR A 42 5.61 -8.43 -21.34
N THR A 43 4.40 -8.07 -20.94
CA THR A 43 3.39 -7.49 -21.82
C THR A 43 3.25 -5.97 -21.66
N GLY A 44 3.72 -5.40 -20.55
CA GLY A 44 3.50 -3.99 -20.20
C GLY A 44 2.08 -3.66 -19.72
N TYR A 45 1.14 -4.59 -19.94
CA TYR A 45 -0.27 -4.46 -19.56
C TYR A 45 -0.64 -5.36 -18.38
N SER A 46 -1.66 -4.95 -17.63
CA SER A 46 -2.26 -5.79 -16.60
C SER A 46 -3.25 -6.81 -17.19
N PRO A 47 -3.48 -7.95 -16.53
CA PRO A 47 -4.53 -8.87 -16.95
C PRO A 47 -5.92 -8.22 -17.08
N LEU A 48 -6.27 -7.26 -16.22
CA LEU A 48 -7.54 -6.51 -16.34
C LEU A 48 -7.56 -5.65 -17.61
N GLU A 49 -6.46 -4.98 -17.92
CA GLU A 49 -6.34 -4.16 -19.13
C GLU A 49 -6.50 -5.00 -20.39
N ILE A 50 -5.93 -6.21 -20.42
CA ILE A 50 -6.06 -7.13 -21.55
C ILE A 50 -7.48 -7.67 -21.66
N GLN A 51 -8.10 -8.05 -20.54
CA GLN A 51 -9.43 -8.64 -20.53
C GLN A 51 -10.53 -7.64 -20.93
N PHE A 52 -10.44 -6.40 -20.44
CA PHE A 52 -11.48 -5.39 -20.65
C PHE A 52 -11.12 -4.36 -21.72
N SER A 53 -9.90 -4.39 -22.26
CA SER A 53 -9.38 -3.37 -23.20
C SER A 53 -9.49 -1.93 -22.67
N GLN A 54 -9.49 -1.77 -21.35
CA GLN A 54 -9.65 -0.49 -20.65
C GLN A 54 -8.57 -0.33 -19.59
N ARG A 55 -8.15 0.91 -19.31
CA ARG A 55 -7.17 1.17 -18.25
C ARG A 55 -7.72 0.79 -16.88
N ALA A 56 -6.92 0.08 -16.09
CA ALA A 56 -7.28 -0.32 -14.73
C ALA A 56 -7.12 0.87 -13.75
N VAL A 57 -8.02 1.85 -13.83
CA VAL A 57 -8.02 3.05 -12.98
C VAL A 57 -8.54 2.75 -11.56
N LEU A 58 -9.45 1.77 -11.45
CA LEU A 58 -10.36 1.64 -10.31
C LEU A 58 -9.71 1.26 -8.96
N ILE A 59 -8.55 0.60 -8.94
CA ILE A 59 -8.04 -0.03 -7.70
C ILE A 59 -7.13 0.90 -6.89
N ILE A 60 -6.42 1.80 -7.54
CA ILE A 60 -5.49 2.72 -6.87
C ILE A 60 -6.25 3.93 -6.29
N ASP A 61 -7.25 4.43 -7.03
CA ASP A 61 -7.94 5.68 -6.68
C ASP A 61 -8.84 5.56 -5.44
N ILE A 62 -9.48 4.40 -5.24
CA ILE A 62 -10.34 4.15 -4.07
C ILE A 62 -9.55 4.20 -2.75
N GLU A 63 -8.24 3.96 -2.79
CA GLU A 63 -7.41 3.84 -1.58
C GLU A 63 -6.21 4.77 -1.54
N SER A 64 -6.16 5.80 -2.38
CA SER A 64 -5.01 6.71 -2.52
C SER A 64 -4.45 7.20 -1.18
N LYS A 65 -5.31 7.49 -0.18
CA LYS A 65 -4.89 7.85 1.18
C LYS A 65 -4.14 6.71 1.89
N LYS A 66 -4.70 5.50 1.90
CA LYS A 66 -4.11 4.30 2.51
C LYS A 66 -2.88 3.80 1.76
N TYR A 67 -2.77 4.12 0.47
CA TYR A 67 -1.59 3.79 -0.32
C TYR A 67 -0.37 4.55 0.21
N LEU A 68 -0.54 5.82 0.56
CA LEU A 68 0.53 6.65 1.12
C LEU A 68 0.92 6.26 2.55
N GLU A 69 0.02 5.59 3.28
CA GLU A 69 0.28 5.07 4.63
C GLU A 69 1.24 3.87 4.64
N THR A 70 1.37 3.16 3.51
CA THR A 70 2.21 1.97 3.42
C THR A 70 3.67 2.31 3.11
N GLU A 71 4.61 1.75 3.89
CA GLU A 71 6.05 1.93 3.70
C GLU A 71 6.58 1.07 2.53
N TRP A 72 6.30 1.48 1.29
CA TRP A 72 6.65 0.72 0.07
C TRP A 72 8.13 0.39 -0.08
N HIS A 73 9.02 1.21 0.48
CA HIS A 73 10.47 0.98 0.45
C HIS A 73 10.90 -0.31 1.18
N LYS A 74 10.08 -0.84 2.09
CA LYS A 74 10.34 -2.10 2.80
C LYS A 74 9.83 -3.33 2.06
N VAL A 75 9.04 -3.15 1.01
CA VAL A 75 8.43 -4.23 0.25
C VAL A 75 9.39 -4.65 -0.85
N LEU A 76 10.03 -5.81 -0.70
CA LEU A 76 11.06 -6.28 -1.62
C LEU A 76 10.56 -7.43 -2.50
N SER A 77 9.63 -8.23 -1.99
CA SER A 77 9.06 -9.38 -2.71
C SER A 77 7.67 -9.11 -3.27
N THR A 78 7.31 -9.83 -4.33
CA THR A 78 5.94 -9.83 -4.88
C THR A 78 4.92 -10.32 -3.86
N GLU A 79 5.28 -11.30 -3.02
CA GLU A 79 4.39 -11.81 -1.98
C GLU A 79 4.16 -10.79 -0.87
N GLU A 80 5.21 -10.07 -0.47
CA GLU A 80 5.12 -8.97 0.50
C GLU A 80 4.25 -7.84 -0.04
N PHE A 81 4.40 -7.53 -1.34
CA PHE A 81 3.54 -6.57 -2.01
C PHE A 81 2.08 -7.00 -1.96
N LEU A 82 1.78 -8.24 -2.35
CA LEU A 82 0.41 -8.74 -2.34
C LEU A 82 -0.16 -8.78 -0.91
N LYS A 83 0.67 -9.10 0.09
CA LYS A 83 0.30 -9.07 1.51
C LYS A 83 -0.04 -7.66 1.99
N ALA A 84 0.86 -6.70 1.74
CA ALA A 84 0.66 -5.30 2.13
C ALA A 84 -0.64 -4.76 1.51
N ARG A 85 -0.83 -5.04 0.23
CA ARG A 85 -1.98 -4.57 -0.52
C ARG A 85 -3.30 -5.23 -0.13
N ALA A 86 -3.31 -6.54 0.12
CA ALA A 86 -4.47 -7.23 0.66
C ALA A 86 -4.82 -6.74 2.08
N THR A 87 -3.81 -6.39 2.89
CA THR A 87 -4.02 -5.81 4.23
C THR A 87 -4.67 -4.44 4.13
N GLN A 88 -4.21 -3.61 3.19
CA GLN A 88 -4.78 -2.30 2.90
C GLN A 88 -6.27 -2.39 2.51
N LEU A 89 -6.58 -3.28 1.55
CA LEU A 89 -7.94 -3.56 1.06
C LEU A 89 -8.84 -4.18 2.11
N SER A 90 -8.29 -4.97 3.02
CA SER A 90 -9.07 -5.54 4.13
C SER A 90 -9.56 -4.48 5.12
N GLY A 91 -9.04 -3.25 5.04
CA GLY A 91 -9.62 -2.10 5.72
C GLY A 91 -9.57 -2.14 7.24
N LYS A 92 -8.65 -2.91 7.85
CA LYS A 92 -8.47 -2.93 9.31
C LYS A 92 -8.12 -1.54 9.81
N GLU A 93 -9.12 -0.85 10.37
CA GLU A 93 -9.04 0.55 10.83
C GLU A 93 -7.93 0.78 11.86
N GLU A 94 -7.61 -0.23 12.68
CA GLU A 94 -6.55 -0.17 13.68
C GLU A 94 -5.16 0.05 13.06
N MET A 95 -4.90 -0.56 11.90
CA MET A 95 -3.65 -0.35 11.17
C MET A 95 -3.63 1.07 10.61
N SER A 96 -4.70 1.51 9.95
CA SER A 96 -4.78 2.85 9.35
C SER A 96 -4.55 3.97 10.38
N LYS A 97 -5.14 3.89 11.59
CA LYS A 97 -4.92 4.89 12.65
C LYS A 97 -3.46 4.98 13.10
N LYS A 98 -2.76 3.84 13.18
CA LYS A 98 -1.36 3.82 13.58
C LYS A 98 -0.47 4.50 12.54
N GLU A 99 -0.74 4.27 11.25
CA GLU A 99 0.07 4.85 10.19
C GLU A 99 -0.26 6.34 10.00
N GLU A 100 -1.54 6.73 10.14
CA GLU A 100 -1.96 8.14 10.18
C GLU A 100 -1.24 8.92 11.29
N ASN A 101 -1.15 8.34 12.50
CA ASN A 101 -0.44 8.95 13.62
C ASN A 101 1.06 9.10 13.35
N LYS A 102 1.70 8.09 12.74
CA LYS A 102 3.12 8.21 12.32
C LYS A 102 3.33 9.35 11.33
N LEU A 103 2.47 9.45 10.31
CA LEU A 103 2.55 10.50 9.30
C LEU A 103 2.38 11.89 9.93
N ARG A 104 1.42 12.01 10.85
CA ARG A 104 1.18 13.25 11.59
C ARG A 104 2.38 13.63 12.46
N ASN A 105 2.94 12.69 13.22
CA ASN A 105 4.13 12.94 14.04
C ASN A 105 5.32 13.36 13.18
N SER A 106 5.55 12.69 12.05
CA SER A 106 6.61 13.06 11.10
C SER A 106 6.43 14.47 10.54
N ARG A 107 5.19 14.88 10.25
CA ARG A 107 4.88 16.26 9.83
C ARG A 107 5.15 17.25 10.96
N GLU A 108 4.71 16.96 12.18
CA GLU A 108 4.96 17.81 13.35
C GLU A 108 6.46 17.97 13.62
N ASP A 109 7.25 16.90 13.48
CA ASP A 109 8.71 16.96 13.64
C ASP A 109 9.40 17.75 12.53
N SER A 110 8.91 17.63 11.29
CA SER A 110 9.38 18.45 10.17
C SER A 110 9.09 19.94 10.41
N ILE A 111 7.88 20.28 10.86
CA ILE A 111 7.50 21.65 11.21
C ILE A 111 8.43 22.16 12.32
N LYS A 112 8.59 21.42 13.43
CA LYS A 112 9.50 21.81 14.52
C LYS A 112 10.94 22.00 14.04
N TYR A 113 11.43 21.14 13.14
CA TYR A 113 12.77 21.27 12.57
C TYR A 113 12.91 22.56 11.75
N TRP A 114 11.95 22.84 10.87
CA TRP A 114 11.96 24.05 10.04
C TRP A 114 11.74 25.32 10.85
N ASP A 115 10.85 25.30 11.85
CA ASP A 115 10.63 26.42 12.77
C ASP A 115 11.91 26.76 13.53
N ARG A 116 12.63 25.75 14.04
CA ARG A 116 13.94 25.98 14.69
C ARG A 116 14.98 26.53 13.72
N ARG A 117 15.02 26.00 12.49
CA ARG A 117 16.01 26.40 11.48
C ARG A 117 15.77 27.81 10.94
N LEU A 118 14.50 28.22 10.83
CA LEU A 118 14.07 29.51 10.30
C LEU A 118 13.74 30.52 11.40
N ALA A 119 13.88 30.16 12.68
CA ALA A 119 13.55 31.01 13.83
C ALA A 119 14.13 32.44 13.71
N HIS A 120 15.41 32.55 13.35
CA HIS A 120 16.07 33.85 13.16
C HIS A 120 15.49 34.70 12.02
N GLN A 121 14.89 34.09 10.98
CA GLN A 121 14.20 34.82 9.92
C GLN A 121 12.80 35.26 10.34
N ILE A 122 12.12 34.45 11.16
CA ILE A 122 10.81 34.76 11.72
C ILE A 122 10.93 35.91 12.73
N GLU A 123 11.94 35.90 13.60
CA GLU A 123 12.22 36.97 14.57
C GLU A 123 12.52 38.32 13.89
N LYS A 124 13.36 38.33 12.85
CA LYS A 124 13.63 39.54 12.04
C LYS A 124 12.42 40.11 11.32
N SER A 125 11.39 39.30 11.05
CA SER A 125 10.15 39.75 10.42
C SER A 125 9.18 40.42 11.41
N ILE A 126 9.42 40.28 12.72
CA ILE A 126 8.55 40.78 13.80
C ILE A 126 9.08 42.10 14.37
N GLU A 127 10.34 42.45 14.11
CA GLU A 127 10.87 43.79 14.40
C GLU A 127 10.31 44.80 13.38
N PRO A 128 9.65 45.89 13.84
CA PRO A 128 9.00 46.88 12.97
C PRO A 128 9.97 47.75 12.16
#